data_AF-A0ABD1U0W3-F1
#
_entry.id   AF-A0ABD1U0W3-F1
#
_cell.length_a   1.000
_cell.length_b   1.000
_cell.length_c   1.000
_cell.angle_alpha   90.00
_cell.angle_beta   90.00
_cell.angle_gamma   90.00
#
_symmetry.space_group_name_H-M   'P 1'
#
loop_
_entity.id
_entity.type
_entity.pdbx_description
1 polymer ?
#
loop_
_entity_poly.entity_id
_entity_poly.type
_entity_poly.pdbx_seq_one_letter_code
_entity_poly.pdbx_strand_id
1 'polypeptide(L)'
;MGKTPSNKQVNGASTRMQDVSQEIKRMRAQMEENEQLSILMKGLRGQNLKDTQFADDSIKLRLVEVDESSEFLPLVYDPDTIAAYWGKRPRAVATRIVQLLSVAGGFLSRLAWDLINNKIKESEVSRAIELREIVTSLGPAYIKLGQALSIRPDILSPAAMTELQKLCDKVPSFPDDVAMALIEEELGQPWFNVYSELSSSPIAAASLGQVYKGRLKENGDLVAVKVQRPFVLETVTVDLYVIRHLGLFLRKFPQISVDVVGLVDEWAARFFEELDYVNEGENGTLFAAMMKKDLPQVVVPKTYQKYTSRKVLTTGWVDGEKLSQSTESDVGEL
;
A
#
# COMPACT_ATOMS: atom_id res chain seq x y z
N MET A 1 8.04 64.82 -59.33
CA MET A 1 6.78 64.05 -59.45
C MET A 1 7.04 62.88 -60.41
N GLY A 2 6.86 61.60 -60.13
CA GLY A 2 6.32 60.92 -58.96
C GLY A 2 6.67 59.42 -58.96
N LYS A 3 6.88 58.90 -57.74
CA LYS A 3 6.53 57.60 -57.16
C LYS A 3 6.96 56.28 -57.82
N THR A 4 7.98 55.70 -57.21
CA THR A 4 8.28 54.25 -57.10
C THR A 4 7.13 53.47 -56.44
N PRO A 5 6.77 52.26 -56.90
CA PRO A 5 6.04 51.31 -56.05
C PRO A 5 7.04 50.41 -55.31
N SER A 6 6.87 50.42 -53.99
CA SER A 6 7.57 49.62 -53.00
C SER A 6 7.20 48.14 -53.10
N ASN A 7 8.24 47.31 -53.03
CA ASN A 7 8.20 45.86 -52.89
C ASN A 7 7.63 45.50 -51.49
N LYS A 8 6.33 45.21 -51.39
CA LYS A 8 5.74 44.69 -50.15
C LYS A 8 6.01 43.20 -50.05
N GLN A 9 7.05 42.89 -49.29
CA GLN A 9 7.42 41.56 -48.79
C GLN A 9 6.24 40.82 -48.16
N VAL A 10 6.18 39.54 -48.48
CA VAL A 10 5.34 38.48 -47.91
C VAL A 10 5.73 38.27 -46.43
N ASN A 11 5.20 39.08 -45.52
CA ASN A 11 5.40 38.94 -44.06
C ASN A 11 4.15 38.46 -43.31
N GLY A 12 3.11 37.99 -44.01
CA GLY A 12 1.86 37.52 -43.39
C GLY A 12 1.79 36.02 -43.08
N ALA A 13 2.67 35.20 -43.67
CA ALA A 13 2.62 33.74 -43.54
C ALA A 13 3.43 33.21 -42.33
N SER A 14 4.56 33.85 -42.02
CA SER A 14 5.46 33.39 -40.93
C SER A 14 4.86 33.62 -39.53
N THR A 15 4.12 34.72 -39.33
CA THR A 15 3.50 35.06 -38.04
C THR A 15 2.32 34.14 -37.73
N ARG A 16 1.48 33.84 -38.73
CA ARG A 16 0.37 32.89 -38.60
C ARG A 16 0.82 31.47 -38.24
N MET A 17 1.95 31.00 -38.78
CA MET A 17 2.46 29.67 -38.44
C MET A 17 3.05 29.59 -37.02
N GLN A 18 3.65 30.69 -36.53
CA GLN A 18 4.16 30.75 -35.16
C GLN A 18 3.02 30.80 -34.14
N ASP A 19 1.96 31.56 -34.41
CA ASP A 19 0.77 31.64 -33.55
C ASP A 19 0.06 30.28 -33.48
N VAL A 20 -0.15 29.62 -34.63
CA VAL A 20 -0.73 28.27 -34.69
C VAL A 20 0.15 27.23 -33.99
N SER A 21 1.48 27.35 -34.06
CA SER A 21 2.40 26.45 -33.34
C SER A 21 2.32 26.63 -31.81
N GLN A 22 2.19 27.87 -31.33
CA GLN A 22 1.99 28.15 -29.90
C GLN A 22 0.63 27.67 -29.43
N GLU A 23 -0.41 27.84 -30.24
CA GLU A 23 -1.77 27.39 -29.94
C GLU A 23 -1.86 25.87 -29.88
N ILE A 24 -1.23 25.16 -30.84
CA ILE A 24 -1.11 23.69 -30.80
C ILE A 24 -0.30 23.22 -29.59
N LYS A 25 0.74 23.93 -29.16
CA LYS A 25 1.50 23.58 -27.95
C LYS A 25 0.66 23.75 -26.69
N ARG A 26 -0.12 24.83 -26.56
CA ARG A 26 -1.05 25.04 -25.44
C ARG A 26 -2.16 23.99 -25.44
N MET A 27 -2.72 23.69 -26.61
CA MET A 27 -3.75 22.67 -26.77
C MET A 27 -3.22 21.28 -26.42
N ARG A 28 -1.99 20.93 -26.83
CA ARG A 28 -1.32 19.69 -26.40
C ARG A 28 -1.04 19.65 -24.91
N ALA A 29 -0.59 20.75 -24.30
CA ALA A 29 -0.36 20.80 -22.86
C ALA A 29 -1.68 20.64 -22.08
N GLN A 30 -2.76 21.27 -22.52
CA GLN A 30 -4.11 21.07 -21.96
C GLN A 30 -4.63 19.65 -22.19
N MET A 31 -4.38 19.06 -23.35
CA MET A 31 -4.75 17.67 -23.63
C MET A 31 -3.95 16.68 -22.77
N GLU A 32 -2.64 16.90 -22.60
CA GLU A 32 -1.80 16.09 -21.71
C GLU A 32 -2.21 16.27 -20.24
N GLU A 33 -2.55 17.48 -19.79
CA GLU A 33 -3.04 17.75 -18.44
C GLU A 33 -4.42 17.11 -18.21
N ASN A 34 -5.33 17.21 -19.18
CA ASN A 34 -6.63 16.53 -19.13
C ASN A 34 -6.51 15.00 -19.23
N GLU A 35 -5.57 14.49 -20.01
CA GLU A 35 -5.30 13.06 -20.15
C GLU A 35 -4.68 12.53 -18.86
N GLN A 36 -3.67 13.21 -18.30
CA GLN A 36 -3.09 12.89 -16.99
C GLN A 36 -4.10 12.99 -15.87
N LEU A 37 -4.96 14.01 -15.84
CA LEU A 37 -6.06 14.12 -14.89
C LEU A 37 -7.06 12.98 -15.10
N SER A 38 -7.36 12.60 -16.34
CA SER A 38 -8.25 11.48 -16.62
C SER A 38 -7.63 10.13 -16.23
N ILE A 39 -6.32 9.95 -16.39
CA ILE A 39 -5.57 8.76 -15.98
C ILE A 39 -5.46 8.74 -14.46
N LEU A 40 -5.19 9.87 -13.81
CA LEU A 40 -5.21 10.03 -12.36
C LEU A 40 -6.61 9.69 -11.82
N MET A 41 -7.67 10.21 -12.43
CA MET A 41 -9.05 9.91 -12.04
C MET A 41 -9.43 8.45 -12.33
N LYS A 42 -8.93 7.84 -13.42
CA LYS A 42 -9.10 6.41 -13.70
C LYS A 42 -8.31 5.52 -12.75
N GLY A 43 -7.12 5.95 -12.31
CA GLY A 43 -6.31 5.32 -11.27
C GLY A 43 -7.02 5.40 -9.93
N LEU A 44 -7.37 6.61 -9.48
CA LEU A 44 -8.18 6.82 -8.26
C LEU A 44 -9.50 6.02 -8.26
N ARG A 45 -10.09 5.78 -9.44
CA ARG A 45 -11.27 4.92 -9.67
C ARG A 45 -10.93 3.44 -9.93
N GLY A 46 -9.73 2.97 -9.60
CA GLY A 46 -9.32 1.55 -9.59
C GLY A 46 -9.89 0.66 -10.71
N GLN A 47 -9.67 1.01 -11.99
CA GLN A 47 -10.25 0.22 -13.09
C GLN A 47 -9.71 -1.22 -13.18
N ASN A 48 -10.65 -2.16 -13.09
CA ASN A 48 -10.71 -3.49 -13.71
C ASN A 48 -9.52 -4.45 -13.51
N LEU A 49 -9.59 -5.21 -12.43
CA LEU A 49 -8.96 -6.53 -12.32
C LEU A 49 -10.02 -7.50 -11.80
N LYS A 50 -10.36 -8.55 -12.57
CA LYS A 50 -11.30 -9.59 -12.13
C LYS A 50 -10.90 -10.13 -10.75
N ASP A 51 -11.86 -10.21 -9.84
CA ASP A 51 -11.70 -10.50 -8.40
C ASP A 51 -11.16 -11.91 -8.05
N THR A 52 -10.81 -12.73 -9.04
CA THR A 52 -10.45 -14.14 -8.83
C THR A 52 -8.95 -14.41 -8.85
N GLN A 53 -8.11 -13.38 -8.96
CA GLN A 53 -6.66 -13.55 -9.00
C GLN A 53 -6.01 -12.65 -7.94
N PHE A 54 -5.49 -13.30 -6.90
CA PHE A 54 -4.48 -12.73 -6.00
C PHE A 54 -3.33 -12.10 -6.81
N ALA A 55 -2.42 -11.38 -6.15
CA ALA A 55 -1.14 -11.11 -6.81
C ALA A 55 -0.57 -12.43 -7.35
N ASP A 56 0.06 -12.37 -8.52
CA ASP A 56 0.72 -13.52 -9.12
C ASP A 56 1.57 -14.24 -8.06
N ASP A 57 1.33 -15.54 -7.88
CA ASP A 57 2.04 -16.40 -6.91
C ASP A 57 3.57 -16.37 -7.12
N SER A 58 4.02 -15.79 -8.25
CA SER A 58 5.42 -15.52 -8.55
C SER A 58 6.13 -14.61 -7.53
N ILE A 59 5.42 -13.74 -6.80
CA ILE A 59 6.03 -12.80 -5.85
C ILE A 59 5.90 -13.31 -4.41
N LYS A 60 7.01 -13.77 -3.84
CA LYS A 60 7.09 -14.16 -2.42
C LYS A 60 7.54 -12.98 -1.55
N LEU A 61 6.81 -12.72 -0.48
CA LEU A 61 7.22 -11.77 0.56
C LEU A 61 8.47 -12.29 1.26
N ARG A 62 9.47 -11.43 1.42
CA ARG A 62 10.70 -11.73 2.17
C ARG A 62 10.49 -11.39 3.64
N LEU A 63 9.77 -12.26 4.34
CA LEU A 63 9.58 -12.16 5.78
C LEU A 63 10.86 -12.54 6.53
N VAL A 64 11.06 -11.95 7.70
CA VAL A 64 12.21 -12.22 8.57
C VAL A 64 11.75 -13.12 9.69
N GLU A 65 12.10 -14.39 9.57
CA GLU A 65 11.92 -15.38 10.62
C GLU A 65 13.08 -15.28 11.63
N VAL A 66 12.76 -15.39 12.91
CA VAL A 66 13.73 -15.41 13.99
C VAL A 66 13.49 -16.68 14.81
N ASP A 67 14.56 -17.38 15.17
CA ASP A 67 14.46 -18.58 16.03
C ASP A 67 13.75 -18.25 17.35
N GLU A 68 13.00 -19.22 17.88
CA GLU A 68 12.32 -19.12 19.19
C GLU A 68 13.32 -18.71 20.28
N SER A 69 13.29 -17.43 20.65
CA SER A 69 14.09 -16.86 21.72
C SER A 69 13.17 -16.45 22.86
N SER A 70 13.62 -16.57 24.11
CA SER A 70 12.87 -16.13 25.29
C SER A 70 12.64 -14.61 25.35
N GLU A 71 13.24 -13.84 24.44
CA GLU A 71 13.04 -12.40 24.30
C GLU A 71 11.94 -12.14 23.28
N PHE A 72 10.96 -11.32 23.66
CA PHE A 72 9.86 -10.92 22.79
C PHE A 72 10.04 -9.46 22.35
N LEU A 73 9.59 -9.18 21.12
CA LEU A 73 9.46 -7.81 20.63
C LEU A 73 8.34 -7.08 21.39
N PRO A 74 8.44 -5.75 21.53
CA PRO A 74 7.38 -5.00 22.19
C PRO A 74 6.13 -5.01 21.31
N LEU A 75 4.96 -5.01 21.95
CA LEU A 75 3.65 -4.95 21.28
C LEU A 75 3.18 -3.51 21.01
N VAL A 76 3.85 -2.54 21.61
CA VAL A 76 3.66 -1.11 21.37
C VAL A 76 4.97 -0.56 20.83
N TYR A 77 4.91 0.46 19.98
CA TYR A 77 6.11 1.01 19.40
C TYR A 77 7.01 1.61 20.50
N ASP A 78 8.18 1.00 20.67
CA ASP A 78 9.25 1.49 21.54
C ASP A 78 10.59 1.34 20.80
N PRO A 79 11.16 2.44 20.27
CA PRO A 79 12.37 2.38 19.47
C PRO A 79 13.58 1.86 20.27
N ASP A 80 13.64 2.09 21.58
CA ASP A 80 14.79 1.69 22.40
C ASP A 80 14.76 0.19 22.67
N THR A 81 13.59 -0.36 22.99
CA THR A 81 13.41 -1.82 23.14
C THR A 81 13.63 -2.55 21.81
N ILE A 82 13.12 -2.01 20.69
CA ILE A 82 13.36 -2.55 19.35
C ILE A 82 14.87 -2.52 19.03
N ALA A 83 15.56 -1.43 19.36
CA ALA A 83 16.99 -1.32 19.14
C ALA A 83 17.80 -2.32 19.98
N ALA A 84 17.42 -2.52 21.25
CA ALA A 84 18.06 -3.51 22.11
C ALA A 84 17.85 -4.95 21.59
N TYR A 85 16.65 -5.26 21.08
CA TYR A 85 16.33 -6.57 20.51
C TYR A 85 17.16 -6.88 19.25
N TRP A 86 17.16 -5.97 18.27
CA TRP A 86 17.87 -6.17 16.99
C TRP A 86 19.38 -5.96 17.09
N GLY A 87 19.84 -5.15 18.04
CA GLY A 87 21.26 -4.97 18.34
C GLY A 87 21.95 -6.26 18.79
N LYS A 88 21.21 -7.19 19.42
CA LYS A 88 21.68 -8.54 19.78
C LYS A 88 21.69 -9.52 18.62
N ARG A 89 21.08 -9.17 17.48
CA ARG A 89 20.86 -10.06 16.31
C ARG A 89 21.49 -9.48 15.03
N PRO A 90 22.81 -9.17 15.02
CA PRO A 90 23.45 -8.48 13.90
C PRO A 90 23.41 -9.26 12.58
N ARG A 91 23.37 -10.60 12.62
CA ARG A 91 23.26 -11.43 11.42
C ARG A 91 21.92 -11.26 10.71
N ALA A 92 20.82 -11.23 11.46
CA ALA A 92 19.48 -11.02 10.91
C ALA A 92 19.37 -9.62 10.28
N VAL A 93 19.85 -8.59 11.00
CA VAL A 93 19.91 -7.22 10.51
C VAL A 93 20.76 -7.10 9.23
N ALA A 94 21.97 -7.65 9.22
CA ALA A 94 22.85 -7.60 8.06
C ALA A 94 22.24 -8.31 6.84
N THR A 95 21.62 -9.48 7.07
CA THR A 95 20.90 -10.21 6.02
C THR A 95 19.77 -9.35 5.46
N ARG A 96 19.00 -8.68 6.32
CA ARG A 96 17.93 -7.80 5.89
C ARG A 96 18.45 -6.61 5.08
N ILE A 97 19.51 -5.95 5.54
CA ILE A 97 20.15 -4.84 4.81
C ILE A 97 20.60 -5.29 3.42
N VAL A 98 21.27 -6.45 3.31
CA VAL A 98 21.72 -7.00 2.01
C VAL A 98 20.52 -7.28 1.11
N GLN A 99 19.43 -7.85 1.63
CA GLN A 99 18.19 -8.04 0.87
C GLN A 99 17.66 -6.70 0.34
N LEU A 100 17.47 -5.71 1.21
CA LEU A 100 16.98 -4.37 0.82
C LEU A 100 17.86 -3.73 -0.27
N LEU A 101 19.18 -3.74 -0.07
CA LEU A 101 20.14 -3.14 -1.00
C LEU A 101 20.20 -3.88 -2.35
N SER A 102 20.10 -5.22 -2.34
CA SER A 102 20.13 -6.01 -3.58
C SER A 102 18.93 -5.69 -4.49
N VAL A 103 17.76 -5.55 -3.89
CA VAL A 103 16.51 -5.26 -4.61
C VAL A 103 16.47 -3.81 -5.09
N ALA A 104 16.76 -2.86 -4.19
CA ALA A 104 16.80 -1.45 -4.54
C ALA A 104 17.92 -1.13 -5.54
N GLY A 105 19.10 -1.72 -5.37
CA GLY A 105 20.24 -1.52 -6.27
C GLY A 105 19.96 -1.97 -7.70
N GLY A 106 19.34 -3.13 -7.87
CA GLY A 106 18.90 -3.62 -9.18
C GLY A 106 17.95 -2.64 -9.87
N PHE A 107 16.94 -2.16 -9.16
CA PHE A 107 15.98 -1.18 -9.68
C PHE A 107 16.62 0.16 -10.04
N LEU A 108 17.40 0.74 -9.12
CA LEU A 108 18.05 2.03 -9.31
C LEU A 108 19.05 2.00 -10.46
N SER A 109 19.77 0.89 -10.66
CA SER A 109 20.68 0.73 -11.80
C SER A 109 19.94 0.76 -13.14
N ARG A 110 18.78 0.11 -13.24
CA ARG A 110 17.92 0.14 -14.44
C ARG A 110 17.32 1.52 -14.66
N LEU A 111 16.83 2.17 -13.60
CA LEU A 111 16.30 3.52 -13.68
C LEU A 111 17.37 4.53 -14.14
N ALA A 112 18.59 4.43 -13.61
CA ALA A 112 19.72 5.24 -14.05
C ALA A 112 20.07 4.97 -15.52
N TRP A 113 20.04 3.71 -15.95
CA TRP A 113 20.25 3.34 -17.34
C TRP A 113 19.19 3.94 -18.28
N ASP A 114 17.92 3.90 -17.88
CA ASP A 114 16.82 4.49 -18.65
C ASP A 114 16.93 6.03 -18.73
N LEU A 115 17.39 6.65 -17.65
CA LEU A 115 17.65 8.09 -17.58
C LEU A 115 18.81 8.51 -18.50
N ILE A 116 19.92 7.76 -18.49
CA ILE A 116 21.07 8.01 -19.38
C ILE A 116 20.68 7.84 -20.85
N ASN A 117 19.81 6.89 -21.17
CA ASN A 117 19.37 6.61 -22.54
C ASN A 117 18.14 7.42 -22.99
N ASN A 118 17.65 8.38 -22.16
CA ASN A 118 16.44 9.16 -22.41
C ASN A 118 15.16 8.32 -22.68
N LYS A 119 15.06 7.12 -22.09
CA LYS A 119 13.94 6.18 -22.26
C LYS A 119 12.94 6.20 -21.10
N ILE A 120 12.99 7.21 -20.24
CA ILE A 120 12.15 7.27 -19.02
C ILE A 120 10.66 7.18 -19.36
N LYS A 121 10.17 7.93 -20.37
CA LYS A 121 8.76 7.90 -20.77
C LYS A 121 8.35 6.55 -21.37
N GLU A 122 9.23 5.89 -22.12
CA GLU A 122 8.94 4.59 -22.75
C GLU A 122 8.94 3.44 -21.72
N SER A 123 9.78 3.55 -20.69
CA SER A 123 9.96 2.54 -19.66
C SER A 123 9.07 2.77 -18.42
N GLU A 124 8.39 3.91 -18.33
CA GLU A 124 7.66 4.36 -17.14
C GLU A 124 6.71 3.29 -16.57
N VAL A 125 5.89 2.67 -17.44
CA VAL A 125 4.96 1.61 -17.04
C VAL A 125 5.69 0.36 -16.55
N SER A 126 6.77 -0.04 -17.23
CA SER A 126 7.60 -1.18 -16.80
C SER A 126 8.26 -0.91 -15.45
N ARG A 127 8.77 0.31 -15.23
CA ARG A 127 9.36 0.72 -13.94
C ARG A 127 8.32 0.77 -12.84
N ALA A 128 7.10 1.24 -13.13
CA ALA A 128 6.00 1.25 -12.18
C ALA A 128 5.58 -0.16 -11.74
N ILE A 129 5.50 -1.11 -12.68
CA ILE A 129 5.25 -2.52 -12.38
C ILE A 129 6.38 -3.08 -11.51
N GLU A 130 7.64 -2.88 -11.91
CA GLU A 130 8.78 -3.37 -11.14
C GLU A 130 8.82 -2.77 -9.72
N LEU A 131 8.52 -1.48 -9.57
CA LEU A 131 8.42 -0.83 -8.26
C LEU A 131 7.36 -1.50 -7.38
N ARG A 132 6.17 -1.77 -7.93
CA ARG A 132 5.10 -2.49 -7.22
C ARG A 132 5.56 -3.88 -6.78
N GLU A 133 6.23 -4.63 -7.64
CA GLU A 133 6.73 -5.97 -7.34
C GLU A 133 7.81 -5.95 -6.26
N ILE A 134 8.71 -4.97 -6.32
CA ILE A 134 9.72 -4.73 -5.30
C ILE A 134 9.06 -4.44 -3.96
N VAL A 135 8.19 -3.44 -3.92
CA VAL A 135 7.46 -3.04 -2.70
C VAL A 135 6.71 -4.23 -2.10
N THR A 136 6.05 -5.04 -2.94
CA THR A 136 5.39 -6.28 -2.51
C THR A 136 6.38 -7.27 -1.91
N SER A 137 7.51 -7.52 -2.57
CA SER A 137 8.52 -8.49 -2.13
C SER A 137 9.22 -8.09 -0.84
N LEU A 138 9.36 -6.79 -0.57
CA LEU A 138 9.99 -6.28 0.64
C LEU A 138 9.10 -6.49 1.87
N GLY A 139 7.80 -6.64 1.71
CA GLY A 139 6.90 -7.06 2.80
C GLY A 139 6.08 -5.92 3.43
N PRO A 140 5.46 -6.17 4.59
CA PRO A 140 4.31 -5.41 5.08
C PRO A 140 4.54 -3.90 5.24
N ALA A 141 5.71 -3.51 5.79
CA ALA A 141 6.04 -2.10 5.99
C ALA A 141 6.08 -1.31 4.67
N TYR A 142 6.72 -1.90 3.66
CA TYR A 142 6.85 -1.30 2.34
C TYR A 142 5.52 -1.32 1.57
N ILE A 143 4.73 -2.39 1.69
CA ILE A 143 3.38 -2.44 1.09
C ILE A 143 2.53 -1.29 1.64
N LYS A 144 2.52 -1.08 2.96
CA LYS A 144 1.83 0.05 3.61
C LYS A 144 2.33 1.41 3.12
N LEU A 145 3.65 1.57 2.99
CA LEU A 145 4.23 2.77 2.42
C LEU A 145 3.78 2.99 0.96
N GLY A 146 3.79 1.93 0.14
CA GLY A 146 3.32 1.96 -1.24
C GLY A 146 1.84 2.36 -1.34
N GLN A 147 0.99 1.81 -0.49
CA GLN A 147 -0.42 2.19 -0.37
C GLN A 147 -0.57 3.69 -0.04
N ALA A 148 0.18 4.19 0.95
CA ALA A 148 0.15 5.61 1.33
C ALA A 148 0.68 6.54 0.22
N LEU A 149 1.70 6.11 -0.53
CA LEU A 149 2.24 6.89 -1.66
C LEU A 149 1.32 6.84 -2.89
N SER A 150 0.51 5.79 -3.05
CA SER A 150 -0.36 5.60 -4.21
C SER A 150 -1.45 6.66 -4.39
N ILE A 151 -1.68 7.47 -3.35
CA ILE A 151 -2.63 8.59 -3.33
C ILE A 151 -1.93 9.96 -3.35
N ARG A 152 -0.61 10.01 -3.60
CA ARG A 152 0.21 11.23 -3.56
C ARG A 152 0.70 11.63 -4.97
N PRO A 153 -0.11 12.38 -5.74
CA PRO A 153 0.26 12.80 -7.11
C PRO A 153 1.41 13.80 -7.15
N ASP A 154 1.77 14.40 -6.02
CA ASP A 154 2.92 15.27 -5.85
C ASP A 154 4.26 14.51 -5.78
N ILE A 155 4.22 13.19 -5.55
CA ILE A 155 5.41 12.34 -5.39
C ILE A 155 5.55 11.35 -6.55
N LEU A 156 4.45 10.74 -6.97
CA LEU A 156 4.47 9.65 -7.95
C LEU A 156 3.81 10.04 -9.26
N SER A 157 4.30 9.45 -10.35
CA SER A 157 3.68 9.60 -11.66
C SER A 157 2.33 8.87 -11.73
N PRO A 158 1.41 9.25 -12.64
CA PRO A 158 0.12 8.58 -12.77
C PRO A 158 0.22 7.07 -13.02
N ALA A 159 1.23 6.63 -13.77
CA ALA A 159 1.50 5.21 -14.00
C ALA A 159 1.92 4.49 -12.71
N ALA A 160 2.83 5.09 -11.93
CA ALA A 160 3.26 4.55 -10.65
C ALA A 160 2.11 4.50 -9.62
N MET A 161 1.27 5.54 -9.56
CA MET A 161 0.09 5.56 -8.69
C MET A 161 -0.86 4.40 -9.03
N THR A 162 -1.19 4.24 -10.31
CA THR A 162 -2.08 3.17 -10.78
C THR A 162 -1.54 1.77 -10.46
N GLU A 163 -0.23 1.56 -10.60
CA GLU A 163 0.39 0.27 -10.24
C GLU A 163 0.44 0.05 -8.73
N LEU A 164 0.78 1.05 -7.93
CA LEU A 164 0.84 0.91 -6.47
C LEU A 164 -0.54 0.79 -5.81
N GLN A 165 -1.61 1.32 -6.41
CA GLN A 165 -2.98 1.10 -5.92
C GLN A 165 -3.36 -0.38 -5.94
N LYS A 166 -2.75 -1.19 -6.82
CA LYS A 166 -2.95 -2.65 -6.82
C LYS A 166 -2.47 -3.31 -5.53
N LEU A 167 -1.58 -2.67 -4.76
CA LEU A 167 -1.14 -3.16 -3.44
C LEU A 167 -2.26 -3.15 -2.39
N CYS A 168 -3.38 -2.46 -2.65
CA CYS A 168 -4.55 -2.51 -1.77
C CYS A 168 -5.30 -3.84 -1.88
N ASP A 169 -5.35 -4.43 -3.08
CA ASP A 169 -6.20 -5.59 -3.38
C ASP A 169 -5.43 -6.86 -3.75
N LYS A 170 -4.19 -6.72 -4.22
CA LYS A 170 -3.39 -7.81 -4.78
C LYS A 170 -2.10 -8.00 -4.02
N VAL A 171 -2.22 -8.49 -2.79
CA VAL A 171 -1.08 -8.99 -2.01
C VAL A 171 -1.11 -10.53 -2.04
N PRO A 172 0.03 -11.21 -2.16
CA PRO A 172 0.07 -12.68 -2.13
C PRO A 172 -0.51 -13.22 -0.82
N SER A 173 -1.23 -14.34 -0.86
CA SER A 173 -1.62 -15.06 0.37
C SER A 173 -0.42 -15.78 1.00
N PHE A 174 -0.60 -16.28 2.22
CA PHE A 174 0.28 -17.23 2.89
C PHE A 174 -0.45 -18.55 3.13
N PRO A 175 0.27 -19.66 3.41
CA PRO A 175 -0.32 -20.98 3.50
C PRO A 175 -1.51 -21.06 4.48
N ASP A 176 -2.57 -21.73 4.06
CA ASP A 176 -3.84 -21.82 4.80
C ASP A 176 -3.69 -22.57 6.12
N ASP A 177 -2.85 -23.60 6.16
CA ASP A 177 -2.53 -24.36 7.36
C ASP A 177 -1.89 -23.49 8.45
N VAL A 178 -1.00 -22.57 8.07
CA VAL A 178 -0.41 -21.59 8.99
C VAL A 178 -1.48 -20.62 9.51
N ALA A 179 -2.40 -20.17 8.64
CA ALA A 179 -3.49 -19.30 9.05
C ALA A 179 -4.44 -19.99 10.03
N MET A 180 -4.83 -21.24 9.75
CA MET A 180 -5.70 -22.01 10.65
C MET A 180 -5.02 -22.27 11.99
N ALA A 181 -3.74 -22.66 12.00
CA ALA A 181 -2.98 -22.83 13.24
C ALA A 181 -2.94 -21.55 14.08
N LEU A 182 -2.74 -20.39 13.44
CA LEU A 182 -2.74 -19.10 14.13
C LEU A 182 -4.12 -18.74 14.70
N ILE A 183 -5.21 -19.06 13.99
CA ILE A 183 -6.57 -18.89 14.52
C ILE A 183 -6.77 -19.74 15.78
N GLU A 184 -6.32 -20.99 15.76
CA GLU A 184 -6.45 -21.89 16.91
C GLU A 184 -5.63 -21.44 18.11
N GLU A 185 -4.40 -21.00 17.88
CA GLU A 185 -3.51 -20.43 18.90
C GLU A 185 -4.16 -19.21 19.57
N GLU A 186 -4.62 -18.25 18.76
CA GLU A 186 -5.11 -16.97 19.23
C GLU A 186 -6.49 -17.05 19.89
N LEU A 187 -7.35 -17.98 19.44
CA LEU A 187 -8.68 -18.21 20.04
C LEU A 187 -8.67 -19.27 21.15
N GLY A 188 -7.53 -19.95 21.36
CA GLY A 188 -7.33 -20.95 22.42
C GLY A 188 -8.14 -22.24 22.23
N GLN A 189 -8.67 -22.49 21.04
CA GLN A 189 -9.45 -23.69 20.72
C GLN A 189 -9.48 -23.93 19.20
N PRO A 190 -9.77 -25.16 18.76
CA PRO A 190 -9.86 -25.47 17.33
C PRO A 190 -10.88 -24.59 16.61
N TRP A 191 -10.56 -24.12 15.39
CA TRP A 191 -11.38 -23.13 14.70
C TRP A 191 -12.80 -23.66 14.38
N PHE A 192 -12.95 -24.97 14.18
CA PHE A 192 -14.23 -25.64 13.93
C PHE A 192 -15.16 -25.73 15.16
N ASN A 193 -14.66 -25.34 16.35
CA ASN A 193 -15.50 -25.11 17.52
C ASN A 193 -16.10 -23.70 17.53
N VAL A 194 -15.46 -22.75 16.86
CA VAL A 194 -15.88 -21.35 16.75
C VAL A 194 -16.75 -21.13 15.50
N TYR A 195 -16.27 -21.60 14.36
CA TYR A 195 -16.91 -21.43 13.06
C TYR A 195 -17.50 -22.76 12.58
N SER A 196 -18.76 -22.77 12.18
CA SER A 196 -19.40 -23.94 11.55
C SER A 196 -18.95 -24.13 10.10
N GLU A 197 -18.56 -23.05 9.44
CA GLU A 197 -18.05 -23.01 8.07
C GLU A 197 -16.89 -22.00 8.04
N LEU A 198 -15.82 -22.33 7.32
CA LEU A 198 -14.73 -21.41 6.99
C LEU A 198 -14.21 -21.78 5.60
N SER A 199 -13.94 -20.78 4.75
CA SER A 199 -13.46 -21.02 3.39
C SER A 199 -12.10 -21.73 3.40
N SER A 200 -11.90 -22.68 2.48
CA SER A 200 -10.66 -23.46 2.39
C SER A 200 -9.46 -22.64 1.90
N SER A 201 -9.72 -21.47 1.34
CA SER A 201 -8.72 -20.53 0.85
C SER A 201 -9.19 -19.12 1.19
N PRO A 202 -8.28 -18.13 1.29
CA PRO A 202 -8.67 -16.76 1.55
C PRO A 202 -9.54 -16.24 0.42
N ILE A 203 -10.39 -15.28 0.75
CA ILE A 203 -11.18 -14.52 -0.22
C ILE A 203 -10.50 -13.19 -0.60
N ALA A 204 -9.56 -12.73 0.24
CA ALA A 204 -8.81 -11.50 0.07
C ALA A 204 -7.52 -11.58 0.87
N ALA A 205 -6.47 -10.90 0.40
CA ALA A 205 -5.23 -10.74 1.13
C ALA A 205 -4.74 -9.30 1.03
N ALA A 206 -4.25 -8.78 2.15
CA ALA A 206 -3.83 -7.39 2.32
C ALA A 206 -2.42 -7.32 2.92
N SER A 207 -1.96 -6.11 3.24
CA SER A 207 -0.61 -5.84 3.74
C SER A 207 -0.26 -6.64 5.01
N LEU A 208 -1.15 -6.68 5.99
CA LEU A 208 -0.90 -7.30 7.30
C LEU A 208 -1.44 -8.72 7.45
N GLY A 209 -2.32 -9.19 6.56
CA GLY A 209 -3.09 -10.40 6.79
C GLY A 209 -3.87 -10.88 5.58
N GLN A 210 -4.63 -11.95 5.76
CA GLN A 210 -5.60 -12.45 4.78
C GLN A 210 -6.94 -12.74 5.43
N VAL A 211 -8.00 -12.73 4.63
CA VAL A 211 -9.39 -12.80 5.08
C VAL A 211 -10.03 -14.08 4.57
N TYR A 212 -10.73 -14.77 5.46
CA TYR A 212 -11.56 -15.93 5.17
C TYR A 212 -13.03 -15.59 5.34
N LYS A 213 -13.90 -16.20 4.54
CA LYS A 213 -15.34 -16.13 4.76
C LYS A 213 -15.75 -17.29 5.64
N GLY A 214 -16.53 -17.02 6.68
CA GLY A 214 -16.98 -18.06 7.60
C GLY A 214 -18.39 -17.86 8.11
N ARG A 215 -18.80 -18.77 8.99
CA ARG A 215 -20.07 -18.74 9.70
C ARG A 215 -19.86 -19.08 11.16
N LEU A 216 -20.38 -18.26 12.07
CA LEU A 216 -20.30 -18.52 13.51
C LEU A 216 -21.19 -19.67 13.92
N LYS A 217 -20.65 -20.58 14.74
CA LYS A 217 -21.38 -21.76 15.23
C LYS A 217 -22.44 -21.41 16.29
N GLU A 218 -22.20 -20.36 17.07
CA GLU A 218 -23.08 -19.95 18.17
C GLU A 218 -24.44 -19.41 17.70
N ASN A 219 -24.47 -18.69 16.59
CA ASN A 219 -25.67 -17.98 16.13
C ASN A 219 -25.93 -18.06 14.61
N GLY A 220 -25.03 -18.63 13.82
CA GLY A 220 -25.18 -18.78 12.38
C GLY A 220 -24.81 -17.54 11.55
N ASP A 221 -24.30 -16.48 12.17
CA ASP A 221 -23.96 -15.24 11.47
C ASP A 221 -22.82 -15.46 10.46
N LEU A 222 -22.95 -14.85 9.27
CA LEU A 222 -21.87 -14.78 8.29
C LEU A 222 -20.81 -13.78 8.74
N VAL A 223 -19.54 -14.18 8.64
CA VAL A 223 -18.41 -13.40 9.14
C VAL A 223 -17.25 -13.34 8.15
N ALA A 224 -16.48 -12.26 8.21
CA ALA A 224 -15.14 -12.14 7.67
C ALA A 224 -14.13 -12.37 8.80
N VAL A 225 -13.24 -13.33 8.63
CA VAL A 225 -12.19 -13.69 9.60
C VAL A 225 -10.85 -13.27 9.03
N LYS A 226 -10.31 -12.17 9.52
CA LYS A 226 -9.00 -11.65 9.11
C LYS A 226 -7.93 -12.19 10.04
N VAL A 227 -6.90 -12.78 9.44
CA VAL A 227 -5.79 -13.45 10.12
C VAL A 227 -4.49 -12.74 9.76
N GLN A 228 -3.72 -12.33 10.76
CA GLN A 228 -2.45 -11.64 10.57
C GLN A 228 -1.43 -12.58 9.91
N ARG A 229 -0.58 -12.04 9.05
CA ARG A 229 0.55 -12.78 8.46
C ARG A 229 1.53 -13.19 9.57
N PRO A 230 2.16 -14.37 9.45
CA PRO A 230 3.21 -14.77 10.38
C PRO A 230 4.41 -13.82 10.26
N PHE A 231 5.16 -13.65 11.34
CA PHE A 231 6.41 -12.88 11.40
C PHE A 231 6.32 -11.40 10.98
N VAL A 232 5.12 -10.82 10.97
CA VAL A 232 4.93 -9.41 10.58
C VAL A 232 5.63 -8.47 11.56
N LEU A 233 5.49 -8.73 12.86
CA LEU A 233 6.08 -7.88 13.90
C LEU A 233 7.62 -7.87 13.77
N GLU A 234 8.22 -9.04 13.59
CA GLU A 234 9.65 -9.22 13.38
C GLU A 234 10.11 -8.48 12.12
N THR A 235 9.44 -8.73 11.00
CA THR A 235 9.79 -8.12 9.70
C THR A 235 9.71 -6.60 9.76
N VAL A 236 8.64 -6.06 10.33
CA VAL A 236 8.41 -4.61 10.41
C VAL A 236 9.41 -3.98 11.38
N THR A 237 9.66 -4.59 12.53
CA THR A 237 10.56 -4.00 13.53
C THR A 237 12.01 -3.98 13.05
N VAL A 238 12.48 -4.98 12.30
CA VAL A 238 13.82 -4.92 11.71
C VAL A 238 13.91 -3.86 10.63
N ASP A 239 12.85 -3.67 9.83
CA ASP A 239 12.80 -2.61 8.82
C ASP A 239 12.86 -1.22 9.48
N LEU A 240 12.04 -1.00 10.51
CA LEU A 240 12.04 0.22 11.31
C LEU A 240 13.41 0.47 11.95
N TYR A 241 14.03 -0.58 12.52
CA TYR A 241 15.36 -0.50 13.09
C TYR A 241 16.39 -0.04 12.06
N VAL A 242 16.40 -0.64 10.86
CA VAL A 242 17.33 -0.29 9.78
C VAL A 242 17.12 1.16 9.30
N ILE A 243 15.87 1.56 9.04
CA ILE A 243 15.56 2.91 8.53
C ILE A 243 15.87 3.97 9.58
N ARG A 244 15.53 3.73 10.85
CA ARG A 244 15.86 4.64 11.96
C ARG A 244 17.36 4.82 12.12
N HIS A 245 18.15 3.74 12.04
CA HIS A 245 19.62 3.81 12.08
C HIS A 245 20.21 4.59 10.90
N LEU A 246 19.64 4.41 9.70
CA LEU A 246 20.00 5.24 8.55
C LEU A 246 19.68 6.71 8.82
N GLY A 247 18.49 7.02 9.35
CA GLY A 247 18.11 8.39 9.73
C GLY A 247 19.07 9.02 10.74
N LEU A 248 19.48 8.28 11.77
CA LEU A 248 20.47 8.73 12.75
C LEU A 248 21.85 8.99 12.11
N PHE A 249 22.24 8.16 11.14
CA PHE A 249 23.46 8.39 10.36
C PHE A 249 23.35 9.65 9.49
N LEU A 250 22.21 9.85 8.82
CA LEU A 250 21.95 11.02 7.97
C LEU A 250 21.94 12.34 8.75
N ARG A 251 21.52 12.33 10.03
CA ARG A 251 21.59 13.52 10.92
C ARG A 251 23.02 14.06 11.11
N LYS A 252 24.06 13.27 10.84
CA LYS A 252 25.46 13.72 10.87
C LYS A 252 25.83 14.65 9.70
N PHE A 253 24.95 14.76 8.71
CA PHE A 253 25.17 15.50 7.47
C PHE A 253 24.24 16.72 7.43
N PRO A 254 24.76 17.93 7.75
CA PRO A 254 23.93 19.13 7.93
C PRO A 254 23.20 19.59 6.65
N GLN A 255 23.63 19.14 5.48
CA GLN A 255 22.93 19.37 4.20
C GLN A 255 21.59 18.61 4.06
N ILE A 256 21.31 17.62 4.91
CA ILE A 256 20.05 16.87 4.89
C ILE A 256 19.09 17.51 5.89
N SER A 257 18.08 18.21 5.39
CA SER A 257 17.08 18.91 6.22
C SER A 257 15.90 18.03 6.65
N VAL A 258 15.81 16.80 6.14
CA VAL A 258 14.68 15.89 6.41
C VAL A 258 14.92 15.15 7.73
N ASP A 259 13.98 15.27 8.67
CA ASP A 259 13.99 14.47 9.90
C ASP A 259 13.44 13.07 9.66
N VAL A 260 14.27 12.21 9.06
CA VAL A 260 13.93 10.81 8.76
C VAL A 260 13.53 10.06 10.03
N VAL A 261 14.19 10.32 11.14
CA VAL A 261 13.96 9.63 12.42
C VAL A 261 12.57 9.99 12.96
N GLY A 262 12.23 11.28 13.01
CA GLY A 262 10.89 11.73 13.44
C GLY A 262 9.78 11.20 12.53
N LEU A 263 10.00 11.17 11.21
CA LEU A 263 9.04 10.62 10.25
C LEU A 263 8.80 9.12 10.47
N VAL A 264 9.88 8.37 10.70
CA VAL A 264 9.82 6.92 10.98
C VAL A 264 9.06 6.66 12.27
N ASP A 265 9.30 7.45 13.32
CA ASP A 265 8.65 7.25 14.62
C ASP A 265 7.14 7.45 14.57
N GLU A 266 6.70 8.52 13.90
CA GLU A 266 5.26 8.78 13.73
C GLU A 266 4.60 7.67 12.91
N TRP A 267 5.24 7.28 11.80
CA TRP A 267 4.71 6.20 10.96
C TRP A 267 4.68 4.86 11.70
N ALA A 268 5.73 4.56 12.47
CA ALA A 268 5.85 3.33 13.23
C ALA A 268 4.79 3.23 14.33
N ALA A 269 4.52 4.31 15.05
CA ALA A 269 3.47 4.34 16.07
C ALA A 269 2.11 3.93 15.49
N ARG A 270 1.72 4.52 14.35
CA ARG A 270 0.48 4.18 13.64
C ARG A 270 0.48 2.75 13.12
N PHE A 271 1.61 2.29 12.60
CA PHE A 271 1.72 0.92 12.11
C PHE A 271 1.53 -0.11 13.25
N PHE A 272 2.09 0.16 14.44
CA PHE A 272 1.92 -0.72 15.60
C PHE A 272 0.47 -0.76 16.10
N GLU A 273 -0.27 0.34 16.02
CA GLU A 273 -1.71 0.37 16.31
C GLU A 273 -2.50 -0.59 15.38
N GLU A 274 -2.06 -0.76 14.13
CA GLU A 274 -2.66 -1.69 13.17
C GLU A 274 -2.25 -3.16 13.35
N LEU A 275 -1.16 -3.42 14.07
CA LEU A 275 -0.78 -4.78 14.46
C LEU A 275 -1.64 -5.35 15.59
N ASP A 276 -2.48 -4.50 16.20
CA ASP A 276 -3.44 -4.88 17.21
C ASP A 276 -4.85 -4.89 16.63
N TYR A 277 -5.32 -6.09 16.26
CA TYR A 277 -6.66 -6.26 15.70
C TYR A 277 -7.78 -6.05 16.72
N VAL A 278 -7.50 -6.07 18.03
CA VAL A 278 -8.49 -5.66 19.04
C VAL A 278 -8.75 -4.17 18.90
N ASN A 279 -7.68 -3.37 18.85
CA ASN A 279 -7.76 -1.93 18.65
C ASN A 279 -8.47 -1.58 17.33
N GLU A 280 -8.17 -2.30 16.24
CA GLU A 280 -8.90 -2.12 14.97
C GLU A 280 -10.41 -2.39 15.11
N GLY A 281 -10.79 -3.49 15.76
CA GLY A 281 -12.19 -3.84 16.00
C GLY A 281 -12.94 -2.84 16.89
N GLU A 282 -12.27 -2.26 17.88
CA GLU A 282 -12.78 -1.19 18.74
C GLU A 282 -12.94 0.12 17.96
N ASN A 283 -11.94 0.50 17.17
CA ASN A 283 -12.01 1.67 16.30
C ASN A 283 -13.15 1.56 15.28
N GLY A 284 -13.39 0.38 14.72
CA GLY A 284 -14.55 0.12 13.85
C GLY A 284 -15.88 0.34 14.59
N THR A 285 -15.98 -0.13 15.84
CA THR A 285 -17.17 0.05 16.67
C THR A 285 -17.42 1.54 16.99
N LEU A 286 -16.35 2.28 17.32
CA LEU A 286 -16.42 3.72 17.55
C LEU A 286 -16.82 4.47 16.27
N PHE A 287 -16.22 4.12 15.15
CA PHE A 287 -16.53 4.71 13.85
C PHE A 287 -17.99 4.51 13.47
N ALA A 288 -18.54 3.31 13.68
CA ALA A 288 -19.96 3.01 13.47
C ALA A 288 -20.87 3.94 14.29
N ALA A 289 -20.52 4.19 15.55
CA ALA A 289 -21.28 5.07 16.43
C ALA A 289 -21.22 6.54 15.97
N MET A 290 -20.05 7.00 15.51
CA MET A 290 -19.87 8.36 14.98
C MET A 290 -20.67 8.58 13.69
N MET A 291 -20.64 7.62 12.75
CA MET A 291 -21.34 7.74 11.47
C MET A 291 -22.86 7.73 11.61
N LYS A 292 -23.40 7.03 12.62
CA LYS A 292 -24.85 6.85 12.79
C LYS A 292 -25.66 8.15 12.81
N LYS A 293 -25.06 9.25 13.27
CA LYS A 293 -25.73 10.55 13.37
C LYS A 293 -25.73 11.31 12.05
N ASP A 294 -24.56 11.45 11.44
CA ASP A 294 -24.35 12.37 10.33
C ASP A 294 -24.37 11.66 8.96
N LEU A 295 -24.08 10.35 8.92
CA LEU A 295 -24.02 9.53 7.70
C LEU A 295 -24.64 8.14 7.94
N PRO A 296 -25.97 8.04 8.17
CA PRO A 296 -26.65 6.76 8.47
C PRO A 296 -26.57 5.70 7.37
N GLN A 297 -26.21 6.10 6.14
CA GLN A 297 -25.96 5.21 5.00
C GLN A 297 -24.61 4.48 5.09
N VAL A 298 -23.68 4.95 5.92
CA VAL A 298 -22.38 4.29 6.13
C VAL A 298 -22.56 3.13 7.10
N VAL A 299 -22.40 1.91 6.59
CA VAL A 299 -22.47 0.68 7.39
C VAL A 299 -21.07 0.22 7.72
N VAL A 300 -20.82 0.00 9.02
CA VAL A 300 -19.59 -0.61 9.52
C VAL A 300 -19.94 -2.00 10.05
N PRO A 301 -19.25 -3.07 9.61
CA PRO A 301 -19.57 -4.41 10.06
C PRO A 301 -19.35 -4.55 11.56
N LYS A 302 -20.26 -5.27 12.23
CA LYS A 302 -20.16 -5.56 13.66
C LYS A 302 -18.88 -6.35 13.95
N THR A 303 -18.08 -5.89 14.90
CA THR A 303 -16.96 -6.65 15.47
C THR A 303 -17.49 -7.70 16.46
N TYR A 304 -17.07 -8.96 16.31
CA TYR A 304 -17.35 -10.02 17.27
C TYR A 304 -16.19 -10.14 18.24
N GLN A 305 -16.23 -9.36 19.34
CA GLN A 305 -15.12 -9.29 20.31
C GLN A 305 -14.72 -10.65 20.89
N LYS A 306 -15.69 -11.55 21.14
CA LYS A 306 -15.44 -12.92 21.62
C LYS A 306 -14.55 -13.74 20.67
N TYR A 307 -14.53 -13.40 19.39
CA TYR A 307 -13.79 -14.07 18.32
C TYR A 307 -12.73 -13.16 17.70
N THR A 308 -12.27 -12.17 18.48
CA THR A 308 -11.24 -11.22 18.09
C THR A 308 -10.13 -11.27 19.13
N SER A 309 -8.90 -11.29 18.64
CA SER A 309 -7.66 -11.29 19.42
C SER A 309 -6.70 -10.29 18.78
N ARG A 310 -5.44 -10.28 19.22
CA ARG A 310 -4.43 -9.37 18.67
C ARG A 310 -4.13 -9.69 17.19
N LYS A 311 -4.15 -10.95 16.79
CA LYS A 311 -3.80 -11.40 15.42
C LYS A 311 -4.98 -11.96 14.62
N VAL A 312 -6.17 -12.06 15.20
CA VAL A 312 -7.40 -12.51 14.53
C VAL A 312 -8.50 -11.47 14.73
N LEU A 313 -9.11 -10.98 13.65
CA LEU A 313 -10.27 -10.08 13.70
C LEU A 313 -11.47 -10.77 13.06
N THR A 314 -12.58 -10.89 13.80
CA THR A 314 -13.84 -11.39 13.27
C THR A 314 -14.86 -10.27 13.19
N THR A 315 -15.31 -9.96 11.97
CA THR A 315 -16.36 -8.97 11.72
C THR A 315 -17.54 -9.56 10.95
N GLY A 316 -18.68 -8.87 10.95
CA GLY A 316 -19.83 -9.25 10.13
C GLY A 316 -19.47 -9.25 8.64
N TRP A 317 -19.97 -10.24 7.91
CA TRP A 317 -19.87 -10.26 6.46
C TRP A 317 -20.74 -9.16 5.85
N VAL A 318 -20.21 -8.43 4.87
CA VAL A 318 -20.96 -7.43 4.10
C VAL A 318 -20.75 -7.74 2.63
N ASP A 319 -21.87 -7.90 1.91
CA ASP A 319 -21.86 -7.99 0.45
C ASP A 319 -22.06 -6.59 -0.13
N GLY A 320 -21.29 -6.27 -1.17
CA GLY A 320 -21.35 -4.98 -1.83
C GLY A 320 -20.45 -4.91 -3.05
N GLU A 321 -20.57 -3.82 -3.79
CA GLU A 321 -19.67 -3.48 -4.88
C GLU A 321 -18.51 -2.62 -4.34
N LYS A 322 -17.29 -2.85 -4.86
CA LYS A 322 -16.12 -2.07 -4.42
C LYS A 322 -16.30 -0.62 -4.84
N LEU A 323 -15.85 0.32 -4.01
CA LEU A 323 -15.91 1.76 -4.35
C LEU A 323 -15.16 2.11 -5.64
N SER A 324 -14.11 1.35 -5.97
CA SER A 324 -13.40 1.47 -7.26
C SER A 324 -14.24 1.06 -8.47
N GLN A 325 -15.28 0.26 -8.27
CA GLN A 325 -16.21 -0.17 -9.32
C GLN A 325 -17.46 0.73 -9.37
N SER A 326 -17.74 1.47 -8.28
CA SER A 326 -18.86 2.40 -8.19
C SER A 326 -18.70 3.63 -9.08
N THR A 327 -19.83 4.12 -9.58
CA THR A 327 -20.01 5.35 -10.34
C THR A 327 -20.62 6.45 -9.47
N GLU A 328 -20.58 7.69 -9.95
CA GLU A 328 -21.16 8.84 -9.24
C GLU A 328 -22.64 8.64 -8.92
N SER A 329 -23.39 7.94 -9.78
CA SER A 329 -24.80 7.62 -9.55
C SER A 329 -25.06 6.58 -8.45
N ASP A 330 -24.04 5.86 -8.01
CA ASP A 330 -24.16 4.81 -6.98
C ASP A 330 -24.03 5.37 -5.56
N VAL A 331 -23.60 6.62 -5.41
CA VAL A 331 -23.51 7.32 -4.13
C VAL A 331 -24.78 8.17 -3.98
N GLY A 332 -25.63 7.83 -3.01
CA GLY A 332 -26.82 8.63 -2.69
C GLY A 332 -26.46 10.09 -2.34
N GLU A 333 -27.39 11.03 -2.55
CA GLU A 333 -27.19 12.44 -2.16
C GLU A 333 -26.76 12.52 -0.68
N LEU A 334 -25.57 13.08 -0.44
CA LEU A 334 -24.95 13.23 0.88
C LEU A 334 -25.50 14.44 1.64
#